data_AF-A0A7C6ACJ4-F1
#
_entry.id   AF-A0A7C6ACJ4-F1
#
_cell.length_a   1.000
_cell.length_b   1.000
_cell.length_c   1.000
_cell.angle_alpha   90.00
_cell.angle_beta   90.00
_cell.angle_gamma   90.00
#
_symmetry.space_group_name_H-M   'P 1'
#
loop_
_entity.id
_entity.type
_entity.pdbx_description
1 polymer ?
#
loop_
_entity_poly.entity_id
_entity_poly.type
_entity_poly.pdbx_seq_one_letter_code
_entity_poly.pdbx_strand_id
1 'polypeptide(L)'
;MLLGDLLSDFRRRINDYGEVNYQEFIGDGTTKSFFLQFIPIDSSVGEVYLDGVLTTYYNIDGETGKLQFSDAPAENTVISVFYKTYQVSDRVLLDYLKDAVLDCNIMIGSSFEVSGQNPAYVVNPDPTNIERKLILLFAHYELEVNRMVTEAGEYYSWRTADIAVNKANITRDRLAALDKLRQEINSLINYINMNISFNPYILSGGFKPLEAGSFPDKVAIIESGRIWLSDLL
;
A
#
# COMPACT_ATOMS: atom_id res chain seq x y z
N MET A 1 -4.66 -14.18 -14.42
CA MET A 1 -3.45 -13.46 -13.96
C MET A 1 -3.42 -13.52 -12.44
N LEU A 2 -2.26 -13.76 -11.82
CA LEU A 2 -2.13 -13.65 -10.37
C LEU A 2 -1.98 -12.17 -9.98
N LEU A 3 -2.70 -11.70 -8.96
CA LEU A 3 -2.51 -10.31 -8.48
C LEU A 3 -1.11 -10.08 -7.92
N GLY A 4 -0.47 -11.14 -7.39
CA GLY A 4 0.93 -11.11 -6.96
C GLY A 4 1.89 -10.63 -8.05
N ASP A 5 1.56 -10.87 -9.33
CA ASP A 5 2.39 -10.44 -10.46
C ASP A 5 2.46 -8.91 -10.60
N LEU A 6 1.48 -8.18 -10.03
CA LEU A 6 1.42 -6.71 -10.06
C LEU A 6 2.11 -6.04 -8.86
N LEU A 7 2.53 -6.80 -7.85
CA LEU A 7 3.07 -6.23 -6.60
C LEU A 7 4.31 -5.37 -6.84
N SER A 8 5.25 -5.85 -7.66
CA SER A 8 6.48 -5.11 -7.94
C SER A 8 6.20 -3.77 -8.61
N ASP A 9 5.24 -3.73 -9.55
CA ASP A 9 4.81 -2.51 -10.20
C ASP A 9 4.08 -1.58 -9.24
N PHE A 10 3.25 -2.13 -8.35
CA PHE A 10 2.52 -1.35 -7.37
C PHE A 10 3.48 -0.71 -6.36
N ARG A 11 4.41 -1.48 -5.78
CA ARG A 11 5.46 -1.02 -4.86
C ARG A 11 6.27 0.13 -5.43
N ARG A 12 6.75 -0.04 -6.67
CA ARG A 12 7.48 1.01 -7.38
C ARG A 12 6.65 2.28 -7.53
N ARG A 13 5.35 2.14 -7.79
CA ARG A 13 4.45 3.29 -8.00
C ARG A 13 4.19 4.09 -6.74
N ILE A 14 4.13 3.43 -5.59
CA ILE A 14 3.97 4.06 -4.27
C ILE A 14 5.32 4.45 -3.63
N ASN A 15 6.42 4.28 -4.38
CA ASN A 15 7.79 4.49 -3.93
C ASN A 15 8.17 3.73 -2.65
N ASP A 16 7.59 2.55 -2.42
CA ASP A 16 7.89 1.71 -1.26
C ASP A 16 9.10 0.81 -1.57
N TYR A 17 10.28 1.42 -1.63
CA TYR A 17 11.55 0.76 -1.98
C TYR A 17 12.19 -0.01 -0.81
N GLY A 18 11.53 -0.03 0.35
CA GLY A 18 12.06 -0.59 1.57
C GLY A 18 13.00 0.39 2.28
N GLU A 19 12.70 0.72 3.52
CA GLU A 19 13.53 1.58 4.36
C GLU A 19 14.41 0.73 5.27
N VAL A 20 15.66 1.15 5.42
CA VAL A 20 16.58 0.52 6.37
C VAL A 20 16.14 0.93 7.77
N ASN A 21 15.75 -0.06 8.56
CA ASN A 21 15.48 0.04 9.97
C ASN A 21 16.69 -0.43 10.76
N TYR A 22 16.79 0.09 11.96
CA TYR A 22 17.81 -0.28 12.93
C TYR A 22 17.15 -0.56 14.27
N GLN A 23 17.58 -1.63 14.92
CA GLN A 23 17.09 -2.00 16.23
C GLN A 23 18.21 -2.61 17.06
N GLU A 24 18.18 -2.36 18.36
CA GLU A 24 19.12 -2.96 19.31
C GLU A 24 18.44 -3.82 20.35
N PHE A 25 19.15 -4.86 20.78
CA PHE A 25 18.81 -5.70 21.92
C PHE A 25 20.06 -5.88 22.79
N ILE A 26 19.85 -6.34 24.02
CA ILE A 26 20.93 -6.71 24.93
C ILE A 26 20.84 -8.21 25.19
N GLY A 27 21.94 -8.92 24.97
CA GLY A 27 22.09 -10.33 25.31
C GLY A 27 22.08 -10.53 26.83
N ASP A 28 21.44 -11.60 27.27
CA ASP A 28 21.35 -11.99 28.68
C ASP A 28 22.09 -13.34 28.94
N GLY A 29 22.79 -13.87 27.95
CA GLY A 29 23.47 -15.17 28.02
C GLY A 29 22.56 -16.40 27.91
N THR A 30 21.23 -16.25 27.80
CA THR A 30 20.27 -17.36 27.80
C THR A 30 19.21 -17.29 26.70
N THR A 31 18.77 -16.10 26.34
CA THR A 31 17.77 -15.82 25.32
C THR A 31 18.38 -15.96 23.93
N LYS A 32 17.78 -16.83 23.10
CA LYS A 32 18.20 -17.06 21.71
C LYS A 32 17.29 -16.39 20.68
N SER A 33 16.14 -15.85 21.11
CA SER A 33 15.10 -15.34 20.22
C SER A 33 14.76 -13.90 20.58
N PHE A 34 14.78 -13.02 19.58
CA PHE A 34 14.41 -11.63 19.69
C PHE A 34 13.36 -11.32 18.62
N PHE A 35 12.45 -10.40 18.90
CA PHE A 35 11.42 -10.00 17.93
C PHE A 35 11.69 -8.59 17.44
N LEU A 36 11.82 -8.45 16.13
CA LEU A 36 11.97 -7.17 15.47
C LEU A 36 10.66 -6.39 15.58
N GLN A 37 10.77 -5.07 15.68
CA GLN A 37 9.62 -4.17 15.76
C GLN A 37 8.78 -4.23 14.48
N PHE A 38 9.43 -4.40 13.34
CA PHE A 38 8.81 -4.50 12.03
C PHE A 38 9.23 -5.78 11.33
N ILE A 39 8.35 -6.30 10.46
CA ILE A 39 8.61 -7.51 9.69
C ILE A 39 9.55 -7.17 8.53
N PRO A 40 10.73 -7.80 8.42
CA PRO A 40 11.67 -7.56 7.33
C PRO A 40 11.12 -8.00 5.97
N ILE A 41 11.58 -7.34 4.91
CA ILE A 41 11.20 -7.67 3.52
C ILE A 41 11.60 -9.10 3.16
N ASP A 42 12.78 -9.52 3.62
CA ASP A 42 13.28 -10.87 3.47
C ASP A 42 14.32 -11.16 4.56
N SER A 43 14.38 -12.43 4.94
CA SER A 43 15.39 -13.08 5.78
C SER A 43 16.83 -12.76 5.40
N SER A 44 17.12 -12.52 4.11
CA SER A 44 18.48 -12.28 3.59
C SER A 44 18.95 -10.82 3.69
N VAL A 45 18.06 -9.90 4.08
CA VAL A 45 18.30 -8.44 4.00
C VAL A 45 18.65 -7.84 5.37
N GLY A 46 18.83 -8.69 6.38
CA GLY A 46 19.32 -8.30 7.69
C GLY A 46 20.85 -8.33 7.76
N GLU A 47 21.44 -7.36 8.45
CA GLU A 47 22.81 -7.44 8.99
C GLU A 47 22.72 -7.41 10.51
N VAL A 48 23.36 -8.37 11.17
CA VAL A 48 23.38 -8.45 12.63
C VAL A 48 24.81 -8.33 13.12
N TYR A 49 25.02 -7.45 14.09
CA TYR A 49 26.31 -7.21 14.74
C TYR A 49 26.19 -7.55 16.23
N LEU A 50 27.20 -8.25 16.76
CA LEU A 50 27.37 -8.49 18.19
C LEU A 50 28.56 -7.66 18.67
N ASP A 51 28.32 -6.69 19.54
CA ASP A 51 29.31 -5.71 20.01
C ASP A 51 30.08 -5.05 18.84
N GLY A 52 29.36 -4.73 17.76
CA GLY A 52 29.91 -4.11 16.55
C GLY A 52 30.60 -5.07 15.58
N VAL A 53 30.65 -6.38 15.86
CA VAL A 53 31.21 -7.40 14.96
C VAL A 53 30.09 -8.08 14.17
N LEU A 54 30.15 -8.00 12.83
CA LEU A 54 29.20 -8.66 11.95
C LEU A 54 29.21 -10.18 12.24
N THR A 55 28.03 -10.74 12.51
CA THR A 55 27.83 -12.17 12.68
C THR A 55 27.00 -12.74 11.55
N THR A 56 27.12 -14.04 11.30
CA THR A 56 26.25 -14.79 10.36
C THR A 56 25.54 -15.95 11.06
N TYR A 57 25.69 -16.09 12.38
CA TYR A 57 25.14 -17.19 13.18
C TYR A 57 23.74 -16.88 13.69
N TYR A 58 22.86 -16.48 12.78
CA TYR A 58 21.48 -16.15 13.08
C TYR A 58 20.57 -16.50 11.90
N ASN A 59 19.27 -16.50 12.16
CA ASN A 59 18.23 -16.57 11.16
C ASN A 59 17.19 -15.49 11.45
N ILE A 60 16.70 -14.80 10.43
CA ILE A 60 15.58 -13.86 10.53
C ILE A 60 14.40 -14.46 9.80
N ASP A 61 13.28 -14.60 10.51
CA ASP A 61 12.01 -14.99 9.92
C ASP A 61 11.33 -13.76 9.30
N GLY A 62 11.25 -13.75 7.96
CA GLY A 62 10.61 -12.68 7.18
C GLY A 62 9.08 -12.66 7.28
N GLU A 63 8.44 -13.64 7.92
CA GLU A 63 7.00 -13.66 8.17
C GLU A 63 6.65 -13.15 9.57
N THR A 64 7.47 -13.52 10.57
CA THR A 64 7.19 -13.21 11.97
C THR A 64 8.06 -12.10 12.55
N GLY A 65 9.11 -11.68 11.84
CA GLY A 65 10.12 -10.76 12.36
C GLY A 65 10.99 -11.37 13.47
N LYS A 66 10.97 -12.69 13.64
CA LYS A 66 11.74 -13.37 14.68
C LYS A 66 13.20 -13.49 14.27
N LEU A 67 14.09 -12.85 15.02
CA LEU A 67 15.53 -13.05 14.98
C LEU A 67 15.91 -14.21 15.92
N GLN A 68 16.58 -15.22 15.39
CA GLN A 68 16.97 -16.43 16.11
C GLN A 68 18.46 -16.66 16.00
N PHE A 69 19.16 -16.75 17.14
CA PHE A 69 20.55 -17.17 17.19
C PHE A 69 20.68 -18.68 17.43
N SER A 70 21.76 -19.27 16.92
CA SER A 70 22.12 -20.66 17.22
C SER A 70 22.53 -20.81 18.69
N ASP A 71 23.27 -19.85 19.22
CA ASP A 71 23.68 -19.74 20.62
C ASP A 71 23.24 -18.39 21.20
N ALA A 72 22.93 -18.36 22.49
CA ALA A 72 22.48 -17.13 23.12
C ALA A 72 23.66 -16.13 23.12
N PRO A 73 23.46 -14.87 22.66
CA PRO A 73 24.46 -13.83 22.80
C PRO A 73 24.84 -13.68 24.28
N ALA A 74 26.12 -13.45 24.55
CA ALA A 74 26.63 -13.36 25.92
C ALA A 74 25.94 -12.23 26.71
N GLU A 75 25.98 -12.36 28.03
CA GLU A 75 25.42 -11.33 28.91
C GLU A 75 26.07 -9.97 28.62
N ASN A 76 25.23 -8.94 28.48
CA ASN A 76 25.58 -7.56 28.12
C ASN A 76 26.12 -7.33 26.70
N THR A 77 26.12 -8.34 25.83
CA THR A 77 26.44 -8.13 24.40
C THR A 77 25.36 -7.27 23.75
N VAL A 78 25.77 -6.19 23.07
CA VAL A 78 24.89 -5.36 22.25
C VAL A 78 24.63 -6.06 20.93
N ILE A 79 23.36 -6.32 20.64
CA ILE A 79 22.91 -6.93 19.40
C ILE A 79 22.33 -5.81 18.54
N SER A 80 23.05 -5.39 17.52
CA SER A 80 22.59 -4.35 16.58
C SER A 80 22.10 -5.02 15.29
N VAL A 81 20.87 -4.71 14.87
CA VAL A 81 20.24 -5.32 13.69
C VAL A 81 19.84 -4.22 12.71
N PHE A 82 20.34 -4.32 11.49
CA PHE A 82 19.95 -3.48 10.37
C PHE A 82 19.13 -4.31 9.40
N TYR A 83 17.93 -3.89 9.02
CA TYR A 83 17.04 -4.68 8.16
C TYR A 83 16.14 -3.77 7.34
N LYS A 84 15.78 -4.18 6.12
CA LYS A 84 14.84 -3.41 5.32
C LYS A 84 13.41 -3.81 5.62
N THR A 85 12.51 -2.84 5.73
CA THR A 85 11.07 -3.06 5.87
C THR A 85 10.35 -2.26 4.80
N TYR A 86 9.28 -2.83 4.27
CA TYR A 86 8.33 -2.06 3.49
C TYR A 86 7.42 -1.26 4.43
N GLN A 87 6.99 -0.08 4.00
CA GLN A 87 5.98 0.69 4.74
C GLN A 87 4.64 -0.04 4.75
N VAL A 88 4.34 -0.81 3.70
CA VAL A 88 3.09 -1.56 3.56
C VAL A 88 3.39 -3.02 3.21
N SER A 89 2.77 -3.96 3.93
CA SER A 89 2.98 -5.40 3.69
C SER A 89 2.36 -5.85 2.37
N ASP A 90 2.93 -6.90 1.74
CA ASP A 90 2.38 -7.47 0.50
C ASP A 90 0.92 -7.89 0.65
N ARG A 91 0.57 -8.43 1.83
CA ARG A 91 -0.80 -8.79 2.17
C ARG A 91 -1.76 -7.62 2.00
N VAL A 92 -1.41 -6.46 2.56
CA VAL A 92 -2.23 -5.25 2.46
C VAL A 92 -2.26 -4.71 1.03
N LEU A 93 -1.13 -4.73 0.32
CA LEU A 93 -1.08 -4.30 -1.09
C LEU A 93 -1.94 -5.19 -2.01
N LEU A 94 -2.00 -6.50 -1.76
CA LEU A 94 -2.85 -7.43 -2.48
C LEU A 94 -4.34 -7.15 -2.26
N ASP A 95 -4.72 -6.74 -1.05
CA ASP A 95 -6.11 -6.38 -0.74
C ASP A 95 -6.51 -5.11 -1.51
N TYR A 96 -5.66 -4.07 -1.56
CA TYR A 96 -5.88 -2.90 -2.41
C TYR A 96 -5.95 -3.24 -3.91
N LEU A 97 -5.09 -4.14 -4.40
CA LEU A 97 -5.14 -4.59 -5.79
C LEU A 97 -6.44 -5.32 -6.10
N LYS A 98 -6.97 -6.10 -5.16
CA LYS A 98 -8.24 -6.80 -5.32
C LYS A 98 -9.41 -5.82 -5.39
N ASP A 99 -9.47 -4.86 -4.48
CA ASP A 99 -10.54 -3.85 -4.44
C ASP A 99 -10.49 -2.99 -5.72
N ALA A 100 -9.29 -2.62 -6.18
CA ALA A 100 -9.08 -1.93 -7.44
C ALA A 100 -9.60 -2.69 -8.69
N VAL A 101 -9.59 -4.04 -8.69
CA VAL A 101 -10.20 -4.83 -9.78
C VAL A 101 -11.72 -4.66 -9.78
N LEU A 102 -12.35 -4.62 -8.60
CA LEU A 102 -13.79 -4.40 -8.47
C LEU A 102 -14.18 -3.00 -8.95
N ASP A 103 -13.39 -1.98 -8.59
CA ASP A 103 -13.57 -0.61 -9.08
C ASP A 103 -13.42 -0.53 -10.60
N CYS A 104 -12.45 -1.23 -11.19
CA CYS A 104 -12.33 -1.32 -12.65
C CYS A 104 -13.62 -1.88 -13.28
N ASN A 105 -14.18 -2.97 -12.74
CA ASN A 105 -15.44 -3.54 -13.25
C ASN A 105 -16.58 -2.52 -13.27
N ILE A 106 -16.74 -1.76 -12.19
CA ILE A 106 -17.78 -0.74 -12.09
C ILE A 106 -17.55 0.37 -13.12
N MET A 107 -16.30 0.81 -13.29
CA MET A 107 -15.99 2.03 -14.05
C MET A 107 -15.92 1.82 -15.56
N ILE A 108 -15.44 0.66 -16.04
CA ILE A 108 -15.32 0.38 -17.48
C ILE A 108 -16.29 -0.71 -17.96
N GLY A 109 -17.14 -1.24 -17.08
CA GLY A 109 -18.09 -2.30 -17.42
C GLY A 109 -17.42 -3.64 -17.74
N SER A 110 -16.22 -3.89 -17.21
CA SER A 110 -15.53 -5.18 -17.38
C SER A 110 -16.19 -6.29 -16.55
N SER A 111 -15.91 -7.54 -16.92
CA SER A 111 -16.44 -8.74 -16.27
C SER A 111 -15.34 -9.53 -15.56
N PHE A 112 -14.43 -8.86 -14.85
CA PHE A 112 -13.40 -9.54 -14.10
C PHE A 112 -14.00 -10.26 -12.89
N GLU A 113 -13.62 -11.51 -12.71
CA GLU A 113 -13.86 -12.28 -11.52
C GLU A 113 -12.54 -12.40 -10.75
N VAL A 114 -12.58 -12.08 -9.45
CA VAL A 114 -11.47 -12.34 -8.55
C VAL A 114 -11.78 -13.59 -7.74
N SER A 115 -10.89 -14.58 -7.82
CA SER A 115 -10.99 -15.84 -7.08
C SER A 115 -9.73 -16.09 -6.24
N GLY A 116 -9.79 -17.08 -5.35
CA GLY A 116 -8.70 -17.39 -4.42
C GLY A 116 -8.74 -16.58 -3.12
N GLN A 117 -7.65 -16.65 -2.37
CA GLN A 117 -7.49 -15.98 -1.08
C GLN A 117 -6.10 -15.38 -0.99
N ASN A 118 -5.93 -14.33 -0.19
CA ASN A 118 -4.64 -13.72 0.06
C ASN A 118 -3.64 -14.78 0.57
N PRO A 119 -2.45 -14.94 -0.04
CA PRO A 119 -1.84 -14.05 -1.05
C PRO A 119 -2.05 -14.46 -2.53
N ALA A 120 -2.80 -15.53 -2.80
CA ALA A 120 -2.98 -16.10 -4.13
C ALA A 120 -4.31 -15.70 -4.80
N TYR A 121 -4.56 -14.39 -4.96
CA TYR A 121 -5.71 -13.92 -5.74
C TYR A 121 -5.47 -14.07 -7.25
N VAL A 122 -6.48 -14.57 -7.96
CA VAL A 122 -6.48 -14.76 -9.42
C VAL A 122 -7.58 -13.91 -10.04
N VAL A 123 -7.23 -13.15 -11.07
CA VAL A 123 -8.17 -12.37 -11.90
C VAL A 123 -8.42 -13.09 -13.23
N ASN A 124 -9.69 -13.24 -13.60
CA ASN A 124 -10.15 -13.85 -14.86
C ASN A 124 -11.31 -13.04 -15.48
N PRO A 125 -11.31 -12.70 -16.78
CA PRO A 125 -10.23 -12.89 -17.75
C PRO A 125 -8.95 -12.14 -17.37
N ASP A 126 -7.84 -12.52 -17.98
CA ASP A 126 -6.57 -11.82 -17.82
C ASP A 126 -6.71 -10.36 -18.29
N PRO A 127 -6.46 -9.36 -17.41
CA PRO A 127 -6.57 -7.97 -17.81
C PRO A 127 -5.54 -7.61 -18.88
N THR A 128 -5.96 -6.80 -19.85
CA THR A 128 -5.06 -6.19 -20.84
C THR A 128 -4.05 -5.25 -20.18
N ASN A 129 -2.99 -4.86 -20.89
CA ASN A 129 -1.98 -3.93 -20.35
C ASN A 129 -2.58 -2.59 -19.88
N ILE A 130 -3.60 -2.10 -20.56
CA ILE A 130 -4.30 -0.86 -20.21
C ILE A 130 -5.13 -1.05 -18.94
N GLU A 131 -5.85 -2.17 -18.82
CA GLU A 131 -6.63 -2.50 -17.61
C GLU A 131 -5.72 -2.77 -16.42
N ARG A 132 -4.57 -3.45 -16.59
CA ARG A 132 -3.56 -3.60 -15.52
C ARG A 132 -3.07 -2.25 -15.01
N LYS A 133 -2.81 -1.30 -15.92
CA LYS A 133 -2.42 0.07 -15.55
C LYS A 133 -3.55 0.78 -14.78
N LEU A 134 -4.81 0.56 -15.18
CA LEU A 134 -5.97 1.12 -14.49
C LEU A 134 -6.13 0.54 -13.07
N ILE A 135 -5.97 -0.78 -12.91
CA ILE A 135 -5.97 -1.46 -11.61
C ILE A 135 -4.89 -0.87 -10.69
N LEU A 136 -3.65 -0.72 -11.19
CA LEU A 136 -2.56 -0.11 -10.42
C LEU A 136 -2.83 1.36 -10.04
N LEU A 137 -3.57 2.09 -10.88
CA LEU A 137 -3.98 3.46 -10.61
C LEU A 137 -5.01 3.53 -9.49
N PHE A 138 -6.05 2.69 -9.54
CA PHE A 138 -7.07 2.60 -8.49
C PHE A 138 -6.47 2.15 -7.16
N ALA A 139 -5.65 1.09 -7.15
CA ALA A 139 -5.02 0.60 -5.92
C ALA A 139 -4.15 1.68 -5.26
N HIS A 140 -3.41 2.46 -6.06
CA HIS A 140 -2.62 3.59 -5.55
C HIS A 140 -3.51 4.71 -5.00
N TYR A 141 -4.58 5.05 -5.71
CA TYR A 141 -5.53 6.06 -5.26
C TYR A 141 -6.13 5.67 -3.89
N GLU A 142 -6.62 4.44 -3.75
CA GLU A 142 -7.19 3.95 -2.49
C GLU A 142 -6.19 3.93 -1.33
N LEU A 143 -4.95 3.49 -1.58
CA LEU A 143 -3.90 3.52 -0.56
C LEU A 143 -3.63 4.95 -0.07
N GLU A 144 -3.54 5.92 -0.98
CA GLU A 144 -3.28 7.32 -0.63
C GLU A 144 -4.46 7.96 0.10
N VAL A 145 -5.70 7.59 -0.25
CA VAL A 145 -6.89 7.98 0.51
C VAL A 145 -6.80 7.44 1.94
N ASN A 146 -6.47 6.16 2.11
CA ASN A 146 -6.35 5.54 3.44
C ASN A 146 -5.24 6.21 4.26
N ARG A 147 -4.06 6.43 3.68
CA ARG A 147 -2.96 7.16 4.34
C ARG A 147 -3.38 8.55 4.79
N MET A 148 -4.11 9.29 3.94
CA MET A 148 -4.63 10.61 4.30
C MET A 148 -5.61 10.54 5.48
N VAL A 149 -6.49 9.54 5.52
CA VAL A 149 -7.44 9.34 6.64
C VAL A 149 -6.71 8.98 7.94
N THR A 150 -5.74 8.07 7.89
CA THR A 150 -4.94 7.68 9.06
C THR A 150 -4.16 8.87 9.63
N GLU A 151 -3.46 9.62 8.78
CA GLU A 151 -2.72 10.82 9.22
C GLU A 151 -3.62 11.94 9.72
N ALA A 152 -4.84 12.05 9.20
CA ALA A 152 -5.83 12.98 9.73
C ALA A 152 -6.27 12.60 11.16
N GLY A 153 -6.28 11.30 11.47
CA GLY A 153 -6.69 10.73 12.77
C GLY A 153 -5.59 10.66 13.84
N GLU A 154 -4.31 10.60 13.46
CA GLU A 154 -3.20 10.49 14.42
C GLU A 154 -2.87 11.85 15.11
N TYR A 155 -2.93 11.84 16.44
CA TYR A 155 -2.52 12.95 17.32
C TYR A 155 -1.00 12.90 17.54
N TYR A 156 -0.24 13.78 16.89
CA TYR A 156 1.19 13.96 17.17
C TYR A 156 1.42 14.97 18.30
N SER A 157 2.23 14.64 19.31
CA SER A 157 2.55 15.52 20.45
C SER A 157 3.72 16.46 20.16
N TRP A 158 3.47 17.55 19.43
CA TRP A 158 4.41 18.67 19.24
C TRP A 158 3.65 20.01 19.39
N ARG A 159 4.33 21.17 19.39
CA ARG A 159 3.68 22.46 19.71
C ARG A 159 2.57 22.83 18.70
N THR A 160 1.44 23.35 19.20
CA THR A 160 0.14 23.42 18.50
C THR A 160 0.12 24.19 17.17
N ALA A 161 1.01 25.18 16.99
CA ALA A 161 1.07 25.99 15.76
C ALA A 161 1.86 25.29 14.63
N ASP A 162 2.97 24.63 14.97
CA ASP A 162 3.80 23.90 13.99
C ASP A 162 3.07 22.63 13.49
N ILE A 163 2.26 22.00 14.34
CA ILE A 163 1.37 20.90 13.96
C ILE A 163 0.39 21.33 12.87
N ALA A 164 -0.29 22.46 13.06
CA ALA A 164 -1.35 22.89 12.16
C ALA A 164 -0.79 23.21 10.76
N VAL A 165 0.36 23.88 10.68
CA VAL A 165 1.03 24.21 9.42
C VAL A 165 1.57 22.95 8.74
N ASN A 166 2.24 22.06 9.47
CA ASN A 166 2.76 20.82 8.90
C ASN A 166 1.64 19.89 8.43
N LYS A 167 0.55 19.75 9.21
CA LYS A 167 -0.62 18.97 8.81
C LYS A 167 -1.28 19.56 7.56
N ALA A 168 -1.45 20.88 7.49
CA ALA A 168 -2.01 21.53 6.31
C ALA A 168 -1.13 21.34 5.06
N ASN A 169 0.20 21.35 5.22
CA ASN A 169 1.14 21.10 4.12
C ASN A 169 1.07 19.64 3.65
N ILE A 170 1.14 18.67 4.57
CA ILE A 170 1.05 17.24 4.24
C ILE A 170 -0.30 16.92 3.57
N THR A 171 -1.41 17.41 4.12
CA THR A 171 -2.74 17.23 3.53
C THR A 171 -2.83 17.86 2.13
N ARG A 172 -2.28 19.07 1.93
CA ARG A 172 -2.26 19.74 0.63
C ARG A 172 -1.44 18.97 -0.40
N ASP A 173 -0.26 18.48 -0.02
CA ASP A 173 0.61 17.73 -0.93
C ASP A 173 -0.02 16.38 -1.31
N ARG A 174 -0.66 15.70 -0.34
CA ARG A 174 -1.43 14.47 -0.60
C ARG A 174 -2.65 14.70 -1.49
N LEU A 175 -3.41 15.79 -1.27
CA LEU A 175 -4.53 16.16 -2.13
C LEU A 175 -4.07 16.40 -3.56
N ALA A 176 -2.95 17.09 -3.76
CA ALA A 176 -2.38 17.29 -5.10
C ALA A 176 -1.98 15.95 -5.76
N ALA A 177 -1.44 15.00 -4.99
CA ALA A 177 -1.14 13.66 -5.49
C ALA A 177 -2.41 12.88 -5.89
N LEU A 178 -3.47 12.95 -5.06
CA LEU A 178 -4.78 12.34 -5.35
C LEU A 178 -5.43 12.94 -6.61
N ASP A 179 -5.37 14.27 -6.78
CA ASP A 179 -5.89 14.94 -7.97
C ASP A 179 -5.16 14.49 -9.24
N LYS A 180 -3.83 14.36 -9.18
CA LYS A 180 -3.05 13.82 -10.29
C LYS A 180 -3.45 12.38 -10.62
N LEU A 181 -3.58 11.52 -9.61
CA LEU A 181 -4.05 10.15 -9.78
C LEU A 181 -5.42 10.08 -10.44
N ARG A 182 -6.36 10.92 -9.99
CA ARG A 182 -7.71 11.01 -10.54
C ARG A 182 -7.70 11.45 -12.00
N GLN A 183 -6.88 12.43 -12.36
CA GLN A 183 -6.72 12.85 -13.75
C GLN A 183 -6.18 11.72 -14.64
N GLU A 184 -5.19 10.97 -14.16
CA GLU A 184 -4.64 9.81 -14.87
C GLU A 184 -5.68 8.70 -15.06
N ILE A 185 -6.46 8.38 -14.02
CA ILE A 185 -7.58 7.41 -14.06
C ILE A 185 -8.60 7.82 -15.13
N ASN A 186 -9.10 9.06 -15.06
CA ASN A 186 -10.12 9.55 -15.98
C ASN A 186 -9.63 9.57 -17.44
N SER A 187 -8.37 9.95 -17.67
CA SER A 187 -7.76 9.92 -18.99
C SER A 187 -7.75 8.50 -19.56
N LEU A 188 -7.41 7.51 -18.74
CA LEU A 188 -7.34 6.11 -19.17
C LEU A 188 -8.72 5.50 -19.42
N ILE A 189 -9.71 5.81 -18.57
CA ILE A 189 -11.11 5.40 -18.77
C ILE A 189 -11.65 5.97 -20.08
N ASN A 190 -11.43 7.26 -20.34
CA ASN A 190 -11.85 7.89 -21.59
C ASN A 190 -11.20 7.22 -22.81
N TYR A 191 -9.91 6.91 -22.73
CA TYR A 191 -9.21 6.16 -23.77
C TYR A 191 -9.85 4.78 -24.01
N ILE A 192 -10.14 4.02 -22.95
CA ILE A 192 -10.79 2.70 -23.05
C ILE A 192 -12.17 2.84 -23.73
N ASN A 193 -13.01 3.75 -23.24
CA ASN A 193 -14.37 3.94 -23.74
C ASN A 193 -14.42 4.38 -25.20
N MET A 194 -13.49 5.24 -25.62
CA MET A 194 -13.37 5.63 -27.03
C MET A 194 -13.02 4.42 -27.89
N ASN A 195 -12.05 3.61 -27.48
CA ASN A 195 -11.62 2.44 -28.26
C ASN A 195 -12.66 1.30 -28.28
N ILE A 196 -13.49 1.16 -27.24
CA ILE A 196 -14.63 0.23 -27.24
C ILE A 196 -15.72 0.70 -28.19
N SER A 197 -16.03 2.01 -28.20
CA SER A 197 -17.06 2.61 -29.05
C SER A 197 -16.74 2.55 -30.55
N PHE A 198 -15.46 2.42 -30.91
CA PHE A 198 -15.02 2.21 -32.30
C PHE A 198 -15.05 0.74 -32.75
N ASN A 199 -15.58 -0.18 -31.95
CA ASN A 199 -15.86 -1.55 -32.37
C ASN A 199 -17.31 -1.66 -32.89
N PRO A 200 -17.57 -1.61 -34.21
CA PRO A 200 -18.92 -1.42 -34.77
C PRO A 200 -19.89 -2.61 -34.59
N TYR A 201 -19.52 -3.65 -33.84
CA TYR A 201 -20.31 -4.87 -33.68
C TYR A 201 -21.10 -4.99 -32.38
N ILE A 202 -21.03 -4.03 -31.46
CA ILE A 202 -21.77 -4.09 -30.18
C ILE A 202 -22.54 -2.80 -29.93
N LEU A 203 -23.65 -2.60 -30.64
CA LEU A 203 -24.64 -1.56 -30.33
C LEU A 203 -26.02 -2.21 -30.20
N SER A 204 -26.30 -2.81 -29.05
CA SER A 204 -27.68 -3.14 -28.65
C SER A 204 -27.99 -3.05 -27.15
N GLY A 205 -27.06 -2.55 -26.32
CA GLY A 205 -27.31 -2.31 -24.90
C GLY A 205 -26.94 -0.88 -24.56
N GLY A 206 -27.93 -0.03 -24.26
CA GLY A 206 -27.75 1.40 -24.06
C GLY A 206 -26.73 1.73 -22.97
N PHE A 207 -25.61 2.34 -23.37
CA PHE A 207 -24.69 3.00 -22.46
C PHE A 207 -25.25 4.37 -22.08
N LYS A 208 -25.43 4.63 -20.79
CA LYS A 208 -25.58 6.00 -20.27
C LYS A 208 -24.18 6.56 -20.00
N PRO A 209 -23.85 7.77 -20.48
CA PRO A 209 -22.61 8.43 -20.08
C PRO A 209 -22.68 8.76 -18.58
N LEU A 210 -21.57 8.53 -17.87
CA LEU A 210 -21.42 8.93 -16.46
C LEU A 210 -21.36 10.46 -16.38
N GLU A 211 -22.24 11.05 -15.58
CA GLU A 211 -22.12 12.45 -15.18
C GLU A 211 -20.87 12.62 -14.30
N ALA A 212 -20.15 13.72 -14.52
CA ALA A 212 -18.96 14.09 -13.76
C ALA A 212 -19.31 14.21 -12.26
N GLY A 213 -19.04 13.15 -11.49
CA GLY A 213 -19.33 13.14 -10.04
C GLY A 213 -19.59 11.76 -9.43
N SER A 214 -19.85 10.73 -10.22
CA SER A 214 -20.20 9.39 -9.70
C SER A 214 -18.97 8.49 -9.52
N PHE A 215 -18.25 8.70 -8.42
CA PHE A 215 -17.43 7.64 -7.81
C PHE A 215 -18.29 6.97 -6.71
N PRO A 216 -18.19 5.65 -6.48
CA PRO A 216 -18.96 4.98 -5.45
C PRO A 216 -18.73 5.62 -4.08
N ASP A 217 -19.83 5.84 -3.34
CA ASP A 217 -19.95 6.56 -2.07
C ASP A 217 -19.21 5.89 -0.88
N LYS A 218 -17.90 5.73 -1.00
CA LYS A 218 -16.98 5.55 0.13
C LYS A 218 -16.00 6.71 0.26
N VAL A 219 -16.27 7.80 -0.45
CA VAL A 219 -15.59 9.07 -0.30
C VAL A 219 -16.32 9.83 0.79
N ALA A 220 -15.69 9.98 1.95
CA ALA A 220 -16.06 11.05 2.87
C ALA A 220 -16.12 12.33 2.05
N ILE A 221 -17.30 12.95 1.98
CA ILE A 221 -17.57 14.13 1.16
C ILE A 221 -16.64 15.25 1.64
N ILE A 222 -15.52 15.44 0.95
CA ILE A 222 -14.69 16.65 1.06
C ILE A 222 -15.14 17.57 -0.08
N GLU A 223 -16.32 18.15 0.08
CA GLU A 223 -16.69 19.33 -0.68
C GLU A 223 -16.18 20.58 0.05
N SER A 224 -15.36 21.36 -0.63
CA SER A 224 -15.16 22.78 -0.32
C SER A 224 -14.51 23.13 1.04
N GLY A 225 -13.50 22.37 1.49
CA GLY A 225 -12.58 22.85 2.53
C GLY A 225 -13.19 23.15 3.90
N ARG A 226 -14.34 22.52 4.24
CA ARG A 226 -14.92 22.56 5.59
C ARG A 226 -15.25 21.14 6.05
N ILE A 227 -14.62 20.72 7.14
CA ILE A 227 -14.98 19.49 7.88
C ILE A 227 -16.27 19.78 8.64
N TRP A 228 -17.37 19.08 8.33
CA TRP A 228 -18.52 19.00 9.22
C TRP A 228 -18.35 17.78 10.13
N LEU A 229 -18.00 18.02 11.39
CA LEU A 229 -18.19 17.08 12.49
C LEU A 229 -19.70 16.99 12.75
N SER A 230 -20.40 16.00 12.20
CA SER A 230 -21.81 15.76 12.59
C SER A 230 -22.14 14.33 13.00
N ASP A 231 -21.29 13.33 12.79
CA ASP A 231 -21.70 11.93 13.03
C ASP A 231 -20.94 11.26 14.18
N LEU A 232 -20.55 12.05 15.20
CA LEU A 232 -20.08 11.56 16.51
C LEU A 232 -20.79 12.32 17.64
N LEU A 233 -22.10 12.07 17.77
CA LEU A 233 -22.88 12.13 19.01
C LEU A 233 -23.91 11.00 19.01
#